data_AF-A0A5Q4ZNV8-F1
#
_entry.id   AF-A0A5Q4ZNV8-F1
#
_cell.length_a   1.000
_cell.length_b   1.000
_cell.length_c   1.000
_cell.angle_alpha   90.00
_cell.angle_beta   90.00
_cell.angle_gamma   90.00
#
_symmetry.space_group_name_H-M   'P 1'
#
loop_
_entity.id
_entity.type
_entity.pdbx_description
1 polymer ?
#
loop_
_entity_poly.entity_id
_entity_poly.type
_entity_poly.pdbx_seq_one_letter_code
_entity_poly.pdbx_strand_id
1 'polypeptide(L)'
;MDEVSGSAWPVVKDNELLLKVFGRYPSFHDASVLSISMERAKRMRRHDPADGPVDPRRLEFVDVILEVLHREHRPAVERIGRSDYAVTIALLDVRSANIDVNAMLDDSFVSEISLRHQPDGLLAFDLEPNIGLDVRLVCATAEIRSIRPYRGAVLLEPNIVVFP
;
A
#
# COMPACT_ATOMS: atom_id res chain seq x y z
N MET A 1 -16.49 23.68 -6.51
CA MET A 1 -16.37 22.23 -6.71
C MET A 1 -14.90 21.98 -6.54
N ASP A 2 -14.49 21.83 -5.28
CA ASP A 2 -13.10 22.01 -4.90
C ASP A 2 -12.31 20.77 -5.29
N GLU A 3 -11.21 20.99 -6.00
CA GLU A 3 -10.22 19.97 -6.27
C GLU A 3 -9.83 19.32 -4.95
N VAL A 4 -10.12 18.03 -4.80
CA VAL A 4 -9.52 17.19 -3.74
C VAL A 4 -8.07 16.92 -4.15
N SER A 5 -7.25 17.98 -4.20
CA SER A 5 -5.82 17.94 -4.53
C SER A 5 -4.99 17.68 -3.27
N GLY A 6 -5.54 16.91 -2.33
CA GLY A 6 -4.89 16.48 -1.11
C GLY A 6 -4.52 15.00 -1.19
N SER A 7 -3.45 14.62 -0.50
CA SER A 7 -3.12 13.21 -0.29
C SER A 7 -4.31 12.48 0.35
N ALA A 8 -4.60 11.27 -0.13
CA ALA A 8 -5.67 10.41 0.37
C ALA A 8 -5.24 9.53 1.56
N TRP A 9 -4.00 9.66 2.06
CA TRP A 9 -3.57 8.94 3.28
C TRP A 9 -4.53 9.09 4.48
N PRO A 10 -5.15 10.27 4.75
CA PRO A 10 -6.09 10.43 5.86
C PRO A 10 -7.39 9.61 5.77
N VAL A 11 -7.76 9.14 4.58
CA VAL A 11 -8.98 8.31 4.40
C VAL A 11 -8.67 6.81 4.35
N VAL A 12 -7.39 6.44 4.41
CA VAL A 12 -6.97 5.04 4.52
C VAL A 12 -7.41 4.50 5.87
N LYS A 13 -7.96 3.29 5.89
CA LYS A 13 -8.33 2.64 7.15
C LYS A 13 -7.07 2.33 7.97
N ASP A 14 -7.15 2.56 9.28
CA ASP A 14 -6.05 2.37 10.24
C ASP A 14 -4.82 3.27 9.95
N ASN A 15 -5.03 4.41 9.28
CA ASN A 15 -3.97 5.37 8.93
C ASN A 15 -3.26 5.97 10.16
N GLU A 16 -3.94 6.02 11.31
CA GLU A 16 -3.37 6.53 12.55
C GLU A 16 -2.17 5.72 13.04
N LEU A 17 -2.01 4.48 12.57
CA LEU A 17 -0.80 3.68 12.80
C LEU A 17 0.43 4.36 12.18
N LEU A 18 0.30 4.92 10.97
CA LEU A 18 1.38 5.67 10.32
C LEU A 18 1.72 6.91 11.14
N LEU A 19 0.71 7.64 11.61
CA LEU A 19 0.91 8.83 12.44
C LEU A 19 1.56 8.50 13.79
N LYS A 20 1.15 7.40 14.44
CA LYS A 20 1.75 6.96 15.71
C LYS A 20 3.22 6.58 15.57
N VAL A 21 3.59 5.93 14.46
CA VAL A 21 4.96 5.43 14.25
C VAL A 21 5.88 6.50 13.67
N PHE A 22 5.40 7.26 12.68
CA PHE A 22 6.22 8.23 11.92
C PHE A 22 5.95 9.69 12.28
N GLY A 23 4.86 10.00 13.01
CA GLY A 23 4.45 11.37 13.32
C GLY A 23 3.83 12.14 12.14
N ARG A 24 3.77 11.52 10.96
CA ARG A 24 3.30 12.07 9.68
C ARG A 24 2.92 10.93 8.74
N TYR A 25 2.27 11.23 7.62
CA TYR A 25 2.16 10.27 6.53
C TYR A 25 3.51 10.22 5.78
N PRO A 26 4.19 9.06 5.75
CA PRO A 26 5.45 8.94 5.03
C PRO A 26 5.21 8.93 3.52
N SER A 27 6.14 9.50 2.75
CA SER A 27 6.18 9.36 1.28
C SER A 27 6.76 8.02 0.83
N PHE A 28 7.33 7.23 1.76
CA PHE A 28 8.05 5.99 1.48
C PHE A 28 9.24 6.15 0.54
N HIS A 29 9.81 7.35 0.44
CA HIS A 29 11.06 7.60 -0.29
C HIS A 29 12.18 6.67 0.22
N ASP A 30 12.94 6.09 -0.72
CA ASP A 30 13.98 5.08 -0.50
C ASP A 30 13.49 3.78 0.16
N ALA A 31 12.18 3.51 0.20
CA ALA A 31 11.68 2.22 0.64
C ALA A 31 12.00 1.12 -0.38
N SER A 32 12.08 -0.12 0.09
CA SER A 32 12.21 -1.30 -0.78
C SER A 32 10.91 -2.08 -0.76
N VAL A 33 10.44 -2.54 -1.93
CA VAL A 33 9.29 -3.44 -2.00
C VAL A 33 9.73 -4.84 -1.60
N LEU A 34 9.12 -5.39 -0.54
CA LEU A 34 9.39 -6.74 -0.06
C LEU A 34 8.51 -7.77 -0.77
N SER A 35 7.23 -7.45 -0.95
CA SER A 35 6.30 -8.34 -1.66
C SER A 35 5.12 -7.59 -2.25
N ILE A 36 4.59 -8.15 -3.35
CA ILE A 36 3.28 -7.80 -3.91
C ILE A 36 2.49 -9.10 -4.07
N SER A 37 1.32 -9.16 -3.45
CA SER A 37 0.43 -10.31 -3.53
C SER A 37 -0.93 -9.89 -4.08
N MET A 38 -1.48 -10.68 -4.99
CA MET A 38 -2.83 -10.50 -5.53
C MET A 38 -3.73 -11.62 -5.01
N GLU A 39 -4.85 -11.23 -4.41
CA GLU A 39 -5.76 -12.17 -3.76
C GLU A 39 -7.18 -11.98 -4.31
N ARG A 40 -7.85 -13.09 -4.67
CA ARG A 40 -9.29 -13.07 -4.91
C ARG A 40 -9.99 -13.08 -3.55
N ALA A 41 -10.65 -11.99 -3.19
CA ALA A 41 -11.38 -11.93 -1.95
C ALA A 41 -12.58 -12.88 -2.01
N LYS A 42 -12.91 -13.51 -0.88
CA LYS A 42 -14.13 -14.37 -0.74
C LYS A 42 -15.44 -13.56 -0.72
N ARG A 43 -15.40 -12.33 -1.26
CA ARG A 43 -16.51 -11.38 -1.34
C ARG A 43 -16.87 -11.23 -2.82
N MET A 44 -18.15 -11.09 -3.13
CA MET A 44 -18.64 -10.91 -4.51
C MET A 44 -19.40 -9.60 -4.63
N ARG A 45 -19.25 -8.94 -5.79
CA ARG A 45 -20.09 -7.83 -6.24
C ARG A 45 -21.52 -8.34 -6.39
N ARG A 46 -22.49 -7.48 -6.04
CA ARG A 46 -23.89 -7.76 -6.33
C ARG A 46 -24.07 -7.75 -7.85
N HIS A 47 -24.83 -8.72 -8.35
CA HIS A 47 -25.23 -8.83 -9.75
C HIS A 47 -26.75 -8.82 -9.81
N ASP A 48 -27.32 -7.98 -10.67
CA ASP A 48 -28.76 -8.01 -10.92
C ASP A 48 -29.07 -9.15 -11.92
N PRO A 49 -29.94 -10.11 -11.59
CA PRO A 49 -30.38 -11.13 -12.54
C PRO A 49 -30.93 -10.57 -13.86
N ALA A 50 -31.42 -9.33 -13.87
CA ALA A 50 -31.89 -8.63 -15.07
C ALA A 50 -30.77 -8.32 -16.09
N ASP A 51 -29.50 -8.24 -15.65
CA ASP A 51 -28.34 -7.96 -16.51
C ASP A 51 -27.84 -9.20 -17.28
N GLY A 52 -28.53 -10.33 -17.14
CA GLY A 52 -28.23 -11.58 -17.83
C GLY A 52 -27.20 -12.45 -17.11
N PRO A 53 -26.78 -13.57 -17.72
CA PRO A 53 -25.80 -14.47 -17.13
C PRO A 53 -24.42 -13.81 -17.02
N VAL A 54 -23.78 -13.94 -15.86
CA VAL A 54 -22.43 -13.44 -15.60
C VAL A 54 -21.53 -14.56 -15.12
N ASP A 55 -20.25 -14.51 -15.49
CA ASP A 55 -19.24 -15.38 -14.91
C ASP A 55 -19.01 -14.95 -13.44
N PRO A 56 -19.23 -15.83 -12.44
CA PRO A 56 -19.00 -15.52 -11.03
C PRO A 56 -17.59 -14.98 -10.75
N ARG A 57 -16.58 -15.38 -11.52
CA ARG A 57 -15.19 -14.89 -11.39
C ARG A 57 -15.03 -13.41 -11.71
N ARG A 58 -15.98 -12.83 -12.44
CA ARG A 58 -16.05 -11.38 -12.73
C ARG A 58 -16.73 -10.59 -11.60
N LEU A 59 -17.45 -11.29 -10.73
CA LEU A 59 -18.06 -10.71 -9.53
C LEU A 59 -17.11 -10.74 -8.34
N GLU A 60 -16.11 -11.62 -8.33
CA GLU A 60 -15.10 -11.67 -7.29
C GLU A 60 -14.31 -10.36 -7.20
N PHE A 61 -14.11 -9.87 -5.99
CA PHE A 61 -13.20 -8.77 -5.75
C PHE A 61 -11.75 -9.25 -5.82
N VAL A 62 -10.88 -8.40 -6.36
CA VAL A 62 -9.43 -8.60 -6.33
C VAL A 62 -8.83 -7.56 -5.41
N ASP A 63 -8.03 -8.02 -4.45
CA ASP A 63 -7.29 -7.19 -3.52
C ASP A 63 -5.79 -7.31 -3.84
N VAL A 64 -5.05 -6.22 -3.66
CA VAL A 64 -3.58 -6.18 -3.81
C VAL A 64 -2.96 -5.83 -2.47
N ILE A 65 -2.03 -6.67 -2.01
CA ILE A 65 -1.32 -6.49 -0.74
C ILE A 65 0.13 -6.16 -1.07
N LEU A 66 0.56 -4.97 -0.66
CA LEU A 66 1.90 -4.47 -0.84
C LEU A 66 2.61 -4.45 0.52
N GLU A 67 3.82 -4.98 0.57
CA GLU A 67 4.69 -4.86 1.73
C GLU A 67 5.96 -4.09 1.36
N VAL A 68 6.25 -3.04 2.12
CA VAL A 68 7.42 -2.17 1.90
C VAL A 68 8.28 -2.07 3.15
N LEU A 69 9.59 -2.14 2.98
CA LEU A 69 10.58 -1.84 4.00
C LEU A 69 10.90 -0.35 3.95
N HIS A 70 10.36 0.40 4.90
CA HIS A 70 10.62 1.82 5.03
C HIS A 70 11.73 2.08 6.04
N ARG A 71 12.78 2.73 5.56
CA ARG A 71 13.88 3.24 6.35
C ARG A 71 13.80 4.77 6.37
N GLU A 72 13.61 5.34 7.56
CA GLU A 72 13.59 6.80 7.64
C GLU A 72 15.01 7.36 7.46
N HIS A 73 15.14 8.35 6.58
CA HIS A 73 16.42 9.04 6.38
C HIS A 73 16.79 9.81 7.65
N ARG A 74 17.82 9.33 8.34
CA ARG A 74 18.34 9.94 9.58
C ARG A 74 19.87 9.94 9.58
N PRO A 75 20.54 10.92 10.23
CA PRO A 75 21.98 10.91 10.46
C PRO A 75 22.43 9.62 11.17
N ALA A 76 23.64 9.14 10.86
CA ALA A 76 24.14 7.86 11.38
C ALA A 76 24.10 7.76 12.93
N VAL A 77 24.36 8.87 13.62
CA VAL A 77 24.33 8.96 15.09
C VAL A 77 22.95 8.72 15.68
N GLU A 78 21.87 9.06 14.96
CA GLU A 78 20.48 8.89 15.40
C GLU A 78 19.92 7.49 15.09
N ARG A 79 20.64 6.69 14.29
CA ARG A 79 20.23 5.33 13.94
C ARG A 79 20.47 4.34 15.07
N ILE A 80 21.38 4.65 16.00
CA ILE A 80 21.71 3.76 17.12
C ILE A 80 20.47 3.61 18.01
N GLY A 81 19.91 2.39 18.06
CA GLY A 81 18.75 2.07 18.89
C GLY A 81 17.39 2.42 18.28
N ARG A 82 17.32 2.90 17.03
CA ARG A 82 16.05 3.10 16.30
C ARG A 82 15.77 1.92 15.38
N SER A 83 14.49 1.60 15.21
CA SER A 83 14.03 0.53 14.31
C SER A 83 13.58 1.12 12.98
N ASP A 84 13.86 0.41 11.90
CA ASP A 84 13.20 0.61 10.61
C ASP A 84 11.89 -0.18 10.60
N TYR A 85 10.96 0.10 9.67
CA TYR A 85 9.62 -0.51 9.72
C TYR A 85 9.19 -1.11 8.37
N ALA A 86 8.69 -2.34 8.43
CA ALA A 86 7.95 -2.97 7.35
C ALA A 86 6.48 -2.53 7.47
N VAL A 87 5.92 -1.99 6.39
CA VAL A 87 4.52 -1.53 6.33
C VAL A 87 3.77 -2.38 5.31
N THR A 88 2.64 -2.93 5.74
CA THR A 88 1.73 -3.68 4.85
C THR A 88 0.53 -2.81 4.50
N ILE A 89 0.38 -2.52 3.22
CA ILE A 89 -0.72 -1.73 2.65
C ILE A 89 -1.62 -2.68 1.86
N ALA A 90 -2.90 -2.70 2.19
CA ALA A 90 -3.90 -3.45 1.44
C ALA A 90 -4.75 -2.50 0.61
N LEU A 91 -4.85 -2.80 -0.68
CA LEU A 91 -5.60 -2.04 -1.68
C LEU A 91 -6.76 -2.93 -2.12
N LEU A 92 -7.96 -2.57 -1.70
CA LEU A 92 -9.12 -3.46 -1.72
C LEU A 92 -10.06 -3.11 -2.86
N ASP A 93 -10.65 -4.13 -3.46
CA ASP A 93 -11.56 -4.01 -4.60
C ASP A 93 -10.91 -3.18 -5.74
N VAL A 94 -9.82 -3.72 -6.25
CA VAL A 94 -9.05 -3.17 -7.36
C VAL A 94 -9.88 -3.19 -8.64
N ARG A 95 -9.91 -2.04 -9.31
CA ARG A 95 -10.66 -1.77 -10.54
C ARG A 95 -9.77 -1.84 -11.79
N SER A 96 -8.53 -1.39 -11.64
CA SER A 96 -7.48 -1.52 -12.64
C SER A 96 -6.12 -1.59 -11.95
N ALA A 97 -5.19 -2.30 -12.57
CA ALA A 97 -3.80 -2.36 -12.14
C ALA A 97 -2.89 -2.45 -13.37
N ASN A 98 -1.80 -1.70 -13.33
CA ASN A 98 -0.67 -1.82 -14.22
C ASN A 98 0.56 -2.06 -13.35
N ILE A 99 1.19 -3.21 -13.50
CA ILE A 99 2.34 -3.64 -12.70
C ILE A 99 3.38 -4.14 -13.69
N ASP A 100 4.48 -3.39 -13.82
CA ASP A 100 5.59 -3.79 -14.68
C ASP A 100 6.61 -4.62 -13.89
N VAL A 101 6.44 -5.93 -13.95
CA VAL A 101 7.33 -6.89 -13.28
C VAL A 101 8.70 -7.00 -13.95
N ASN A 102 8.84 -6.65 -15.23
CA ASN A 102 10.15 -6.69 -15.88
C ASN A 102 11.08 -5.63 -15.31
N ALA A 103 10.50 -4.55 -14.80
CA ALA A 103 11.23 -3.52 -14.10
C ALA A 103 11.76 -4.00 -12.73
N MET A 104 11.25 -5.10 -12.15
CA MET A 104 11.82 -5.69 -10.92
C MET A 104 13.19 -6.36 -11.12
N LEU A 105 13.66 -6.50 -12.36
CA LEU A 105 14.96 -7.13 -12.63
C LEU A 105 16.15 -6.25 -12.23
N ASP A 106 15.92 -4.95 -12.06
CA ASP A 106 16.90 -3.99 -11.58
C ASP A 106 16.68 -3.69 -10.07
N ASP A 107 17.74 -3.28 -9.37
CA ASP A 107 17.66 -2.88 -7.96
C ASP A 107 16.61 -1.76 -7.80
N SER A 108 15.52 -2.07 -7.09
CA SER A 108 14.34 -1.21 -7.02
C SER A 108 14.25 -0.48 -5.69
N PHE A 109 14.36 0.85 -5.77
CA PHE A 109 14.03 1.76 -4.68
C PHE A 109 12.81 2.57 -5.06
N VAL A 110 11.91 2.73 -4.10
CA VAL A 110 10.74 3.59 -4.22
C VAL A 110 11.20 5.05 -4.22
N SER A 111 10.84 5.79 -5.27
CA SER A 111 10.93 7.25 -5.28
C SER A 111 9.85 7.84 -4.38
N GLU A 112 8.60 7.47 -4.65
CA GLU A 112 7.45 7.92 -3.87
C GLU A 112 6.31 6.89 -3.92
N ILE A 113 5.59 6.73 -2.80
CA ILE A 113 4.25 6.16 -2.81
C ILE A 113 3.25 7.28 -2.58
N SER A 114 2.35 7.46 -3.54
CA SER A 114 1.27 8.43 -3.46
C SER A 114 -0.08 7.74 -3.48
N LEU A 115 -1.01 8.32 -2.72
CA LEU A 115 -2.42 7.95 -2.73
C LEU A 115 -3.25 9.22 -2.97
N ARG A 116 -4.13 9.18 -3.97
CA ARG A 116 -4.93 10.33 -4.42
C ARG A 116 -6.39 9.94 -4.58
N HIS A 117 -7.28 10.89 -4.34
CA HIS A 117 -8.70 10.72 -4.64
C HIS A 117 -8.93 10.80 -6.15
N GLN A 118 -9.85 9.96 -6.65
CA GLN A 118 -10.41 10.10 -7.98
C GLN A 118 -11.80 10.75 -7.94
N PRO A 119 -12.25 11.39 -9.04
CA PRO A 119 -13.55 12.05 -9.09
C PRO A 119 -14.75 11.13 -8.85
N ASP A 120 -14.60 9.83 -9.07
CA ASP A 120 -15.63 8.81 -8.88
C ASP A 120 -15.66 8.21 -7.46
N GLY A 121 -14.86 8.76 -6.54
CA GLY A 121 -14.75 8.29 -5.16
C GLY A 121 -13.80 7.11 -4.97
N LEU A 122 -13.11 6.67 -6.03
CA LEU A 122 -12.04 5.67 -5.92
C LEU A 122 -10.72 6.30 -5.46
N LEU A 123 -9.76 5.43 -5.16
CA LEU A 123 -8.41 5.79 -4.78
C LEU A 123 -7.43 5.39 -5.89
N ALA A 124 -6.64 6.36 -6.35
CA ALA A 124 -5.49 6.13 -7.20
C ALA A 124 -4.27 5.89 -6.30
N PHE A 125 -3.67 4.71 -6.41
CA PHE A 125 -2.39 4.38 -5.78
C PHE A 125 -1.30 4.34 -6.85
N ASP A 126 -0.20 4.99 -6.54
CA ASP A 126 0.98 5.09 -7.41
C ASP A 126 2.21 4.78 -6.56
N LEU A 127 2.95 3.74 -6.93
CA LEU A 127 4.30 3.50 -6.46
C LEU A 127 5.23 3.85 -7.60
N GLU A 128 5.83 5.03 -7.50
CA GLU A 128 6.78 5.52 -8.47
C GLU A 128 8.17 5.01 -8.09
N PRO A 129 8.83 4.21 -8.95
CA PRO A 129 10.17 3.75 -8.71
C PRO A 129 11.18 4.84 -9.07
N ASN A 130 12.33 4.85 -8.40
CA ASN A 130 13.52 5.54 -8.92
C ASN A 130 14.09 4.76 -10.12
N ILE A 131 14.24 3.44 -9.93
CA ILE A 131 14.50 2.44 -10.97
C ILE A 131 13.65 1.21 -10.65
N GLY A 132 13.13 0.57 -11.68
CA GLY A 132 12.46 -0.71 -11.56
C GLY A 132 10.94 -0.65 -11.37
N LEU A 133 10.41 -1.39 -10.39
CA LEU A 133 8.98 -1.73 -10.26
C LEU A 133 8.02 -0.53 -10.23
N ASP A 134 7.27 -0.33 -11.31
CA ASP A 134 6.17 0.65 -11.39
C ASP A 134 4.83 -0.05 -11.09
N VAL A 135 4.10 0.45 -10.09
CA VAL A 135 2.78 -0.06 -9.71
C VAL A 135 1.79 1.08 -9.70
N ARG A 136 0.83 1.02 -10.62
CA ARG A 136 -0.29 1.96 -10.70
C ARG A 136 -1.59 1.21 -10.62
N LEU A 137 -2.44 1.58 -9.68
CA LEU A 137 -3.72 0.91 -9.52
C LEU A 137 -4.81 1.85 -9.03
N VAL A 138 -6.03 1.44 -9.32
CA VAL A 138 -7.24 2.11 -8.84
C VAL A 138 -8.00 1.12 -7.98
N CYS A 139 -8.36 1.51 -6.77
CA CYS A 139 -9.06 0.66 -5.80
C CYS A 139 -10.19 1.42 -5.11
N ALA A 140 -11.14 0.71 -4.52
CA ALA A 140 -12.26 1.35 -3.83
C ALA A 140 -11.85 1.86 -2.44
N THR A 141 -10.99 1.12 -1.74
CA THR A 141 -10.54 1.46 -0.38
C THR A 141 -9.12 0.95 -0.14
N ALA A 142 -8.43 1.55 0.84
CA ALA A 142 -7.11 1.12 1.27
C ALA A 142 -7.06 0.97 2.80
N GLU A 143 -6.19 0.09 3.29
CA GLU A 143 -6.01 -0.23 4.71
C GLU A 143 -4.53 -0.41 5.06
N ILE A 144 -4.10 0.10 6.21
CA ILE A 144 -2.80 -0.24 6.80
C ILE A 144 -2.96 -1.51 7.64
N ARG A 145 -2.59 -2.67 7.08
CA ARG A 145 -2.76 -3.97 7.74
C ARG A 145 -1.78 -4.18 8.90
N SER A 146 -0.55 -3.71 8.75
CA SER A 146 0.46 -3.85 9.80
C SER A 146 1.63 -2.89 9.63
N ILE A 147 2.28 -2.56 10.75
CA ILE A 147 3.57 -1.90 10.81
C ILE A 147 4.45 -2.70 11.77
N ARG A 148 5.59 -3.21 11.30
CA ARG A 148 6.44 -4.11 12.09
C ARG A 148 7.89 -3.62 12.09
N PRO A 149 8.55 -3.51 13.25
CA PRO A 149 9.95 -3.12 13.28
C PRO A 149 10.84 -4.21 12.67
N TYR A 150 11.92 -3.83 11.99
CA TYR A 150 12.92 -4.75 11.47
C TYR A 150 14.34 -4.23 11.73
N ARG A 151 15.32 -5.12 11.65
CA ARG A 151 16.76 -4.79 11.70
C ARG A 151 17.51 -5.54 10.62
N GLY A 152 18.20 -4.81 9.75
CA GLY A 152 18.87 -5.41 8.59
C GLY A 152 17.84 -6.06 7.66
N ALA A 153 18.05 -7.33 7.31
CA ALA A 153 17.07 -8.12 6.53
C ALA A 153 16.13 -8.97 7.41
N VAL A 154 16.16 -8.80 8.73
CA VAL A 154 15.41 -9.64 9.68
C VAL A 154 14.24 -8.83 10.23
N LEU A 155 13.03 -9.30 9.94
CA LEU A 155 11.82 -8.86 10.62
C LEU A 155 11.97 -9.23 12.10
N LEU A 156 11.91 -8.24 12.98
CA LEU A 156 11.91 -8.55 14.41
C LEU A 156 10.58 -9.22 14.72
N GLU A 157 10.59 -10.24 15.59
CA GLU A 157 9.34 -10.84 16.06
C GLU A 157 8.40 -9.72 16.52
N PRO A 158 7.10 -9.84 16.23
CA PRO A 158 6.17 -8.79 16.60
C PRO A 158 6.24 -8.64 18.11
N ASN A 159 6.88 -7.56 18.57
CA ASN A 159 6.30 -6.83 19.68
C ASN A 159 4.94 -6.42 19.16
N ILE A 160 3.94 -7.29 19.34
CA ILE A 160 2.56 -6.96 19.01
C ILE A 160 2.31 -5.71 19.82
N VAL A 161 2.28 -4.56 19.16
CA VAL A 161 1.74 -3.35 19.77
C VAL A 161 0.23 -3.58 19.73
N VAL A 162 -0.24 -4.38 20.68
CA VAL A 162 -1.66 -4.44 21.02
C VAL A 162 -1.94 -3.09 21.65
N PHE A 163 -2.46 -2.16 20.85
CA PHE A 163 -3.07 -0.99 21.43
C PHE A 163 -4.38 -1.45 22.12
N PRO A 164 -4.63 -1.03 23.37
CA PRO A 164 -5.88 -1.32 24.06
C PRO A 164 -7.09 -0.72 23.33
#